data_AF-A0A7D6CN51-F1
#
_entry.id   AF-A0A7D6CN51-F1
#
_cell.length_a   1.000
_cell.length_b   1.000
_cell.length_c   1.000
_cell.angle_alpha   90.00
_cell.angle_beta   90.00
_cell.angle_gamma   90.00
#
_symmetry.space_group_name_H-M   'P 1'
#
loop_
_entity.id
_entity.type
_entity.pdbx_description
1 polymer ?
#
loop_
_entity_poly.entity_id
_entity_poly.type
_entity_poly.pdbx_seq_one_letter_code
_entity_poly.pdbx_strand_id
1 'polypeptide(L)'
;MENADSCRRAAVEAVADVEPPRLHEYIDSILDRASMVPAVLTLESAAAMGADGRVLEDETERCRDAESEPDRDRPQASDCDREPARIETHAAGVQLIYEGLRLTRSLAHDEPWTATDADASDADLGILAADILVARGFYLLARTDAAGKAVRTVQSFGRDQTRRADLEAGSEASAGTGIGTDGGDPASIDASLERDVLELAVRTGAVAVGETPSPRLHAVVAEFAAAVGTSFPPVEDCLTDLEARARELSLEDSTTDRATSATDP
;
A
#
# COMPACT_ATOMS: atom_id res chain seq x y z
N MET A 1 3.37 -10.35 13.36
CA MET A 1 4.78 -10.57 12.97
C MET A 1 4.90 -11.50 11.77
N GLU A 2 4.32 -12.71 11.79
CA GLU A 2 4.42 -13.66 10.67
C GLU A 2 4.08 -13.04 9.29
N ASN A 3 2.99 -12.26 9.18
CA ASN A 3 2.62 -11.58 7.93
C ASN A 3 3.68 -10.56 7.47
N ALA A 4 4.25 -9.77 8.38
CA ALA A 4 5.27 -8.78 8.04
C ALA A 4 6.57 -9.45 7.58
N ASP A 5 6.98 -10.54 8.22
CA ASP A 5 8.16 -11.32 7.84
C ASP A 5 7.96 -12.01 6.49
N SER A 6 6.75 -12.55 6.23
CA SER A 6 6.41 -13.15 4.94
C SER A 6 6.44 -12.10 3.82
N CYS A 7 5.83 -10.93 4.05
CA CYS A 7 5.85 -9.81 3.11
C CYS A 7 7.27 -9.32 2.82
N ARG A 8 8.12 -9.19 3.86
CA ARG A 8 9.53 -8.80 3.70
C ARG A 8 10.28 -9.81 2.85
N ARG A 9 10.13 -11.10 3.14
CA ARG A 9 10.73 -12.18 2.35
C ARG A 9 10.26 -12.15 0.89
N ALA A 10 8.98 -11.92 0.63
CA ALA A 10 8.44 -11.80 -0.73
C ALA A 10 9.01 -10.57 -1.47
N ALA A 11 9.17 -9.44 -0.78
CA ALA A 11 9.79 -8.23 -1.34
C ALA A 11 11.27 -8.44 -1.67
N VAL A 12 12.03 -9.09 -0.78
CA VAL A 12 13.45 -9.42 -1.01
C VAL A 12 13.60 -10.41 -2.17
N GLU A 13 12.79 -11.47 -2.20
CA GLU A 13 12.78 -12.44 -3.32
C GLU A 13 12.47 -11.74 -4.64
N ALA A 14 11.54 -10.78 -4.62
CA ALA A 14 11.18 -10.02 -5.81
C ALA A 14 12.32 -9.19 -6.38
N VAL A 15 13.39 -8.89 -5.64
CA VAL A 15 14.55 -8.12 -6.12
C VAL A 15 15.85 -8.92 -6.09
N ALA A 16 15.78 -10.24 -5.88
CA ALA A 16 16.94 -11.10 -5.74
C ALA A 16 17.80 -11.22 -7.00
N ASP A 17 17.25 -10.89 -8.18
CA ASP A 17 17.94 -10.90 -9.47
C ASP A 17 18.68 -9.58 -9.79
N VAL A 18 18.70 -8.62 -8.87
CA VAL A 18 19.37 -7.33 -9.07
C VAL A 18 20.89 -7.49 -8.99
N GLU A 19 21.58 -7.11 -10.07
CA GLU A 19 23.02 -6.93 -10.10
C GLU A 19 23.38 -5.44 -10.28
N PRO A 20 24.52 -4.96 -9.74
CA PRO A 20 25.58 -5.70 -9.03
C PRO A 20 25.29 -5.95 -7.53
N PRO A 21 26.07 -6.81 -6.83
CA PRO A 21 25.83 -7.16 -5.42
C PRO A 21 25.73 -5.96 -4.47
N ARG A 22 26.55 -4.92 -4.66
CA ARG A 22 26.49 -3.70 -3.84
C ARG A 22 25.12 -3.00 -3.91
N LEU A 23 24.48 -3.00 -5.09
CA LEU A 23 23.15 -2.42 -5.27
C LEU A 23 22.08 -3.31 -4.63
N HIS A 24 22.19 -4.63 -4.78
CA HIS A 24 21.32 -5.59 -4.11
C HIS A 24 21.38 -5.44 -2.58
N GLU A 25 22.59 -5.41 -1.99
CA GLU A 25 22.79 -5.21 -0.55
C GLU A 25 22.19 -3.88 -0.05
N TYR A 26 22.28 -2.83 -0.87
CA TYR A 26 21.67 -1.54 -0.54
C TYR A 26 20.13 -1.62 -0.53
N ILE A 27 19.53 -2.25 -1.54
CA ILE A 27 18.08 -2.49 -1.58
C ILE A 27 17.64 -3.38 -0.41
N ASP A 28 18.37 -4.43 -0.10
CA ASP A 28 18.09 -5.32 1.03
C ASP A 28 18.11 -4.56 2.36
N SER A 29 19.09 -3.67 2.57
CA SER A 29 19.12 -2.79 3.74
C SER A 29 17.93 -1.82 3.83
N ILE A 30 17.39 -1.37 2.70
CA ILE A 30 16.16 -0.55 2.68
C ILE A 30 14.99 -1.41 3.13
N LEU A 31 14.86 -2.60 2.55
CA LEU A 31 13.76 -3.53 2.85
C LEU A 31 13.83 -4.06 4.28
N ASP A 32 15.00 -4.25 4.88
CA ASP A 32 15.17 -4.67 6.28
C ASP A 32 14.57 -3.64 7.26
N ARG A 33 14.75 -2.36 6.97
CA ARG A 33 14.30 -1.24 7.82
C ARG A 33 12.85 -0.80 7.54
N ALA A 34 12.25 -1.31 6.47
CA ALA A 34 10.93 -0.90 6.05
C ALA A 34 9.84 -1.41 7.01
N SER A 35 8.82 -0.57 7.22
CA SER A 35 7.71 -0.82 8.15
C SER A 35 6.92 -2.08 7.75
N MET A 36 6.71 -2.31 6.45
CA MET A 36 5.84 -3.37 5.87
C MET A 36 4.32 -3.11 5.98
N VAL A 37 3.87 -1.96 6.50
CA VAL A 37 2.43 -1.61 6.58
C VAL A 37 1.68 -1.75 5.25
N PRO A 38 2.16 -1.19 4.12
CA PRO A 38 1.47 -1.33 2.83
C PRO A 38 1.27 -2.78 2.39
N ALA A 39 2.29 -3.63 2.52
CA ALA A 39 2.17 -5.05 2.17
C ALA A 39 1.21 -5.78 3.10
N VAL A 40 1.35 -5.60 4.42
CA VAL A 40 0.48 -6.28 5.38
C VAL A 40 -0.97 -5.83 5.22
N LEU A 41 -1.24 -4.53 5.03
CA LEU A 41 -2.59 -4.04 4.75
C LEU A 41 -3.19 -4.67 3.49
N THR A 42 -2.37 -4.96 2.47
CA THR A 42 -2.82 -5.68 1.27
C THR A 42 -3.33 -7.08 1.63
N LEU A 43 -2.59 -7.82 2.47
CA LEU A 43 -2.99 -9.15 2.94
C LEU A 43 -4.26 -9.09 3.81
N GLU A 44 -4.31 -8.17 4.77
CA GLU A 44 -5.46 -8.02 5.67
C GLU A 44 -6.72 -7.58 4.92
N SER A 45 -6.58 -6.71 3.91
CA SER A 45 -7.70 -6.31 3.06
C SER A 45 -8.24 -7.47 2.24
N ALA A 46 -7.35 -8.32 1.69
CA ALA A 46 -7.75 -9.54 1.01
C ALA A 46 -8.46 -10.52 1.95
N ALA A 47 -7.93 -10.71 3.16
CA ALA A 47 -8.51 -11.59 4.17
C ALA A 47 -9.90 -11.13 4.63
N ALA A 48 -10.07 -9.83 4.90
CA ALA A 48 -11.35 -9.25 5.29
C ALA A 48 -12.43 -9.47 4.21
N MET A 49 -12.11 -9.21 2.95
CA MET A 49 -13.06 -9.37 1.84
C MET A 49 -13.32 -10.83 1.46
N GLY A 50 -12.30 -11.70 1.58
CA GLY A 50 -12.46 -13.14 1.34
C GLY A 50 -13.29 -13.86 2.40
N ALA A 51 -13.38 -13.33 3.61
CA ALA A 51 -14.28 -13.84 4.65
C ALA A 51 -15.75 -13.47 4.38
N ASP A 52 -15.98 -12.24 3.87
CA ASP A 52 -17.32 -11.76 3.52
C ASP A 52 -17.92 -12.51 2.31
N GLY A 53 -17.10 -12.88 1.32
CA GLY A 53 -17.54 -13.66 0.15
C GLY A 53 -17.95 -15.10 0.46
N ARG A 54 -17.26 -15.78 1.39
CA ARG A 54 -17.57 -17.18 1.76
C ARG A 54 -18.94 -17.34 2.44
N VAL A 55 -19.46 -16.30 3.08
CA VAL A 55 -20.81 -16.32 3.69
C VAL A 55 -21.90 -16.39 2.61
N LEU A 56 -21.65 -15.85 1.41
CA LEU A 56 -22.57 -15.88 0.28
C LEU A 56 -22.44 -17.16 -0.56
N GLU A 57 -21.23 -17.72 -0.67
CA GLU A 57 -20.98 -18.96 -1.42
C GLU A 57 -21.49 -20.21 -0.68
N ASP A 58 -21.42 -20.26 0.65
CA ASP A 58 -21.92 -21.39 1.46
C ASP A 58 -23.47 -21.51 1.42
N GLU A 59 -24.19 -20.46 1.00
CA GLU A 59 -25.62 -20.54 0.65
C GLU A 59 -25.86 -21.01 -0.80
N THR A 60 -24.88 -20.80 -1.68
CA THR A 60 -25.00 -21.11 -3.11
C THR A 60 -24.55 -22.55 -3.44
N GLU A 61 -23.56 -23.09 -2.72
CA GLU A 61 -23.10 -24.47 -2.86
C GLU A 61 -24.13 -25.49 -2.33
N ARG A 62 -24.92 -25.13 -1.31
CA ARG A 62 -26.05 -25.95 -0.84
C ARG A 62 -27.17 -26.16 -1.88
N CYS A 63 -27.11 -25.48 -3.03
CA CYS A 63 -28.03 -25.63 -4.16
C CYS A 63 -27.41 -26.33 -5.39
N ARG A 64 -26.13 -26.70 -5.40
CA ARG A 64 -25.43 -27.27 -6.57
C ARG A 64 -24.98 -28.73 -6.41
N ASP A 65 -25.51 -29.47 -5.44
CA ASP A 65 -25.34 -30.92 -5.38
C ASP A 65 -26.33 -31.63 -6.33
N ALA A 66 -26.12 -31.46 -7.63
CA ALA A 66 -26.63 -32.36 -8.66
C ALA A 66 -25.72 -32.33 -9.90
N GLU A 67 -24.83 -33.32 -9.93
CA GLU A 67 -24.16 -33.89 -11.11
C GLU A 67 -23.01 -33.10 -11.76
N SER A 68 -21.78 -33.44 -11.35
CA SER A 68 -20.61 -33.45 -12.24
C SER A 68 -19.55 -34.41 -11.67
N GLU A 69 -19.36 -35.55 -12.33
CA GLU A 69 -18.25 -36.48 -12.02
C GLU A 69 -16.90 -35.82 -12.39
N PRO A 70 -15.87 -35.85 -11.53
CA PRO A 70 -14.58 -35.28 -11.86
C PRO A 70 -13.72 -36.28 -12.64
N ASP A 71 -13.24 -35.81 -13.80
CA ASP A 71 -12.21 -36.44 -14.63
C ASP A 71 -10.86 -36.51 -13.87
N ARG A 72 -10.29 -37.71 -13.73
CA ARG A 72 -9.26 -38.07 -12.72
C ARG A 72 -7.80 -37.97 -13.18
N ASP A 73 -7.48 -37.25 -14.26
CA ASP A 73 -6.11 -37.26 -14.83
C ASP A 73 -5.44 -35.89 -15.05
N ARG A 74 -5.76 -34.85 -14.25
CA ARG A 74 -4.92 -33.64 -14.15
C ARG A 74 -4.10 -33.64 -12.85
N PRO A 75 -2.78 -33.33 -12.89
CA PRO A 75 -2.06 -32.97 -11.68
C PRO A 75 -2.54 -31.59 -11.24
N GLN A 76 -3.60 -31.59 -10.45
CA GLN A 76 -4.18 -30.43 -9.80
C GLN A 76 -3.29 -30.12 -8.61
N ALA A 77 -2.12 -29.51 -8.87
CA ALA A 77 -1.45 -28.75 -7.82
C ALA A 77 -2.49 -27.73 -7.34
N SER A 78 -2.96 -27.92 -6.11
CA SER A 78 -4.11 -27.23 -5.52
C SER A 78 -4.05 -25.73 -5.84
N ASP A 79 -4.99 -25.20 -6.62
CA ASP A 79 -5.08 -23.76 -6.91
C ASP A 79 -5.10 -22.93 -5.61
N CYS A 80 -5.57 -23.53 -4.51
CA CYS A 80 -5.57 -22.96 -3.16
C CYS A 80 -4.18 -22.69 -2.55
N ASP A 81 -3.11 -23.41 -2.95
CA ASP A 81 -1.75 -23.14 -2.46
C ASP A 81 -1.07 -22.01 -3.25
N ARG A 82 -1.56 -21.73 -4.47
CA ARG A 82 -1.00 -20.72 -5.37
C ARG A 82 -1.61 -19.34 -5.16
N GLU A 83 -2.81 -19.29 -4.61
CA GLU A 83 -3.55 -18.08 -4.27
C GLU A 83 -2.86 -17.23 -3.19
N PRO A 84 -2.46 -17.76 -2.01
CA PRO A 84 -1.77 -16.97 -0.99
C PRO A 84 -0.41 -16.45 -1.49
N ALA A 85 0.35 -17.28 -2.21
CA ALA A 85 1.64 -16.88 -2.81
C ALA A 85 1.48 -15.76 -3.86
N ARG A 86 0.33 -15.71 -4.55
CA ARG A 86 0.01 -14.64 -5.50
C ARG A 86 -0.33 -13.33 -4.77
N ILE A 87 -1.09 -13.40 -3.68
CA ILE A 87 -1.43 -12.22 -2.87
C ILE A 87 -0.14 -11.65 -2.24
N GLU A 88 0.74 -12.48 -1.69
CA GLU A 88 2.05 -12.05 -1.15
C GLU A 88 2.91 -11.36 -2.23
N THR A 89 2.90 -11.89 -3.46
CA THR A 89 3.60 -11.27 -4.60
C THR A 89 3.04 -9.88 -4.92
N HIS A 90 1.72 -9.70 -4.92
CA HIS A 90 1.11 -8.39 -5.15
C HIS A 90 1.34 -7.43 -3.96
N ALA A 91 1.29 -7.94 -2.72
CA ALA A 91 1.60 -7.18 -1.52
C ALA A 91 3.05 -6.66 -1.53
N ALA A 92 4.00 -7.51 -1.95
CA ALA A 92 5.37 -7.09 -2.22
C ALA A 92 5.40 -5.99 -3.29
N GLY A 93 4.61 -6.10 -4.36
CA GLY A 93 4.51 -5.06 -5.39
C GLY A 93 4.12 -3.68 -4.85
N VAL A 94 3.12 -3.62 -3.97
CA VAL A 94 2.69 -2.38 -3.31
C VAL A 94 3.80 -1.82 -2.42
N GLN A 95 4.47 -2.69 -1.65
CA GLN A 95 5.56 -2.29 -0.77
C GLN A 95 6.76 -1.72 -1.53
N LEU A 96 7.17 -2.35 -2.64
CA LEU A 96 8.28 -1.88 -3.44
C LEU A 96 7.97 -0.52 -4.08
N ILE A 97 6.72 -0.30 -4.55
CA ILE A 97 6.29 1.02 -5.01
C ILE A 97 6.42 2.07 -3.89
N TYR A 98 5.93 1.75 -2.68
CA TYR A 98 6.03 2.69 -1.56
C TYR A 98 7.47 3.04 -1.20
N GLU A 99 8.33 2.04 -0.99
CA GLU A 99 9.71 2.30 -0.58
C GLU A 99 10.49 3.05 -1.65
N GLY A 100 10.26 2.74 -2.92
CA GLY A 100 10.86 3.47 -4.03
C GLY A 100 10.44 4.95 -4.04
N LEU A 101 9.14 5.25 -3.96
CA LEU A 101 8.65 6.64 -3.94
C LEU A 101 9.04 7.40 -2.68
N ARG A 102 9.05 6.73 -1.52
CA ARG A 102 9.51 7.31 -0.26
C ARG A 102 11.00 7.67 -0.33
N LEU A 103 11.81 6.80 -0.93
CA LEU A 103 13.23 7.07 -1.18
C LEU A 103 13.42 8.22 -2.17
N THR A 104 12.66 8.25 -3.28
CA THR A 104 12.66 9.39 -4.22
C THR A 104 12.34 10.70 -3.51
N ARG A 105 11.35 10.72 -2.62
CA ARG A 105 11.01 11.91 -1.81
C ARG A 105 12.18 12.35 -0.94
N SER A 106 12.82 11.43 -0.21
CA SER A 106 13.99 11.75 0.62
C SER A 106 15.12 12.33 -0.23
N LEU A 107 15.47 11.68 -1.35
CA LEU A 107 16.53 12.13 -2.24
C LEU A 107 16.25 13.52 -2.83
N ALA A 108 15.00 13.78 -3.21
CA ALA A 108 14.59 15.08 -3.72
C ALA A 108 14.66 16.20 -2.67
N HIS A 109 14.43 15.87 -1.39
CA HIS A 109 14.48 16.85 -0.30
C HIS A 109 15.91 17.08 0.22
N ASP A 110 16.69 16.02 0.36
CA ASP A 110 18.02 16.05 0.97
C ASP A 110 19.11 16.47 -0.03
N GLU A 111 18.82 16.35 -1.34
CA GLU A 111 19.73 16.62 -2.46
C GLU A 111 21.19 16.20 -2.22
N PRO A 112 21.45 14.91 -1.88
CA PRO A 112 22.76 14.47 -1.38
C PRO A 112 23.90 14.61 -2.40
N TRP A 113 23.60 14.75 -3.69
CA TRP A 113 24.58 15.07 -4.73
C TRP A 113 25.18 16.49 -4.62
N THR A 114 24.62 17.35 -3.76
CA THR A 114 25.21 18.65 -3.42
C THR A 114 26.27 18.54 -2.32
N ALA A 115 26.32 17.40 -1.61
CA ALA A 115 27.29 17.11 -0.56
C ALA A 115 28.60 16.53 -1.12
N THR A 116 29.61 16.39 -0.25
CA THR A 116 30.98 15.97 -0.61
C THR A 116 31.06 14.49 -1.02
N ASP A 117 32.10 14.11 -1.79
CA ASP A 117 32.26 12.84 -2.55
C ASP A 117 31.79 11.50 -1.93
N ALA A 118 31.81 11.31 -0.61
CA ALA A 118 31.38 10.04 0.00
C ALA A 118 29.85 9.85 -0.04
N ASP A 119 29.10 10.93 0.21
CA ASP A 119 27.62 10.92 0.19
C ASP A 119 27.10 10.83 -1.26
N ALA A 120 27.89 11.27 -2.23
CA ALA A 120 27.56 11.21 -3.66
C ALA A 120 27.47 9.76 -4.20
N SER A 121 28.36 8.85 -3.76
CA SER A 121 28.31 7.45 -4.21
C SER A 121 27.06 6.71 -3.69
N ASP A 122 26.58 7.06 -2.49
CA ASP A 122 25.40 6.44 -1.91
C ASP A 122 24.11 7.09 -2.46
N ALA A 123 24.18 8.37 -2.86
CA ALA A 123 23.11 9.04 -3.62
C ALA A 123 22.84 8.34 -4.96
N ASP A 124 23.88 8.00 -5.72
CA ASP A 124 23.75 7.28 -7.00
C ASP A 124 23.05 5.92 -6.81
N LEU A 125 23.44 5.17 -5.78
CA LEU A 125 22.79 3.91 -5.42
C LEU A 125 21.34 4.14 -5.00
N GLY A 126 21.07 5.20 -4.25
CA GLY A 126 19.72 5.60 -3.85
C GLY A 126 18.80 5.83 -5.04
N ILE A 127 19.26 6.54 -6.07
CA ILE A 127 18.48 6.80 -7.28
C ILE A 127 18.16 5.47 -8.00
N LEU A 128 19.18 4.63 -8.21
CA LEU A 128 18.98 3.33 -8.87
C LEU A 128 18.06 2.40 -8.08
N ALA A 129 18.22 2.36 -6.75
CA ALA A 129 17.37 1.58 -5.87
C ALA A 129 15.93 2.05 -5.94
N ALA A 130 15.68 3.37 -5.88
CA ALA A 130 14.34 3.93 -5.99
C ALA A 130 13.65 3.52 -7.30
N ASP A 131 14.34 3.68 -8.44
CA ASP A 131 13.81 3.32 -9.76
C ASP A 131 13.52 1.82 -9.88
N ILE A 132 14.43 0.96 -9.39
CA ILE A 132 14.24 -0.50 -9.41
C ILE A 132 13.05 -0.90 -8.56
N LEU A 133 12.94 -0.37 -7.34
CA LEU A 133 11.85 -0.68 -6.43
C LEU A 133 10.49 -0.32 -7.05
N VAL A 134 10.35 0.90 -7.59
CA VAL A 134 9.13 1.32 -8.28
C VAL A 134 8.84 0.44 -9.50
N ALA A 135 9.83 0.22 -10.37
CA ALA A 135 9.66 -0.56 -11.60
C ALA A 135 9.28 -2.02 -11.31
N ARG A 136 9.94 -2.65 -10.32
CA ARG A 136 9.65 -4.03 -9.94
C ARG A 136 8.28 -4.13 -9.29
N GLY A 137 7.90 -3.17 -8.46
CA GLY A 137 6.56 -3.14 -7.89
C GLY A 137 5.46 -3.02 -8.95
N PHE A 138 5.64 -2.16 -9.96
CA PHE A 138 4.74 -2.13 -11.13
C PHE A 138 4.71 -3.44 -11.89
N TYR A 139 5.87 -4.07 -12.11
CA TYR A 139 5.95 -5.35 -12.80
C TYR A 139 5.09 -6.42 -12.10
N LEU A 140 5.14 -6.48 -10.77
CA LEU A 140 4.34 -7.42 -9.97
C LEU A 140 2.83 -7.13 -10.04
N LEU A 141 2.44 -5.86 -10.18
CA LEU A 141 1.03 -5.46 -10.28
C LEU A 141 0.50 -5.40 -11.72
N ALA A 142 1.35 -5.46 -12.74
CA ALA A 142 1.00 -5.13 -14.13
C ALA A 142 -0.14 -5.98 -14.73
N ARG A 143 -0.32 -7.20 -14.23
CA ARG A 143 -1.37 -8.13 -14.68
C ARG A 143 -2.59 -8.18 -13.75
N THR A 144 -2.78 -7.12 -12.97
CA THR A 144 -3.89 -6.99 -12.03
C THR A 144 -4.71 -5.74 -12.34
N ASP A 145 -5.97 -5.73 -11.91
CA ASP A 145 -6.83 -4.55 -11.99
C ASP A 145 -6.42 -3.41 -11.02
N ALA A 146 -5.38 -3.65 -10.21
CA ALA A 146 -4.75 -2.65 -9.36
C ALA A 146 -3.70 -1.80 -10.10
N ALA A 147 -3.19 -2.24 -11.26
CA ALA A 147 -2.16 -1.52 -12.02
C ALA A 147 -2.55 -0.07 -12.32
N GLY A 148 -3.82 0.18 -12.66
CA GLY A 148 -4.32 1.53 -12.90
C GLY A 148 -4.27 2.44 -11.67
N LYS A 149 -4.48 1.91 -10.46
CA LYS A 149 -4.32 2.67 -9.22
C LYS A 149 -2.85 2.93 -8.92
N ALA A 150 -1.97 1.95 -9.14
CA ALA A 150 -0.52 2.15 -8.97
C ALA A 150 0.01 3.31 -9.84
N VAL A 151 -0.43 3.39 -11.10
CA VAL A 151 -0.06 4.51 -11.99
C VAL A 151 -0.58 5.84 -11.44
N ARG A 152 -1.83 5.89 -10.94
CA ARG A 152 -2.37 7.10 -10.33
C ARG A 152 -1.61 7.53 -9.08
N THR A 153 -1.19 6.60 -8.23
CA THR A 153 -0.36 6.88 -7.05
C THR A 153 0.95 7.58 -7.45
N VAL A 154 1.66 7.09 -8.48
CA VAL A 154 2.89 7.73 -8.96
C VAL A 154 2.65 9.10 -9.61
N GLN A 155 1.57 9.24 -10.38
CA GLN A 155 1.21 10.52 -10.99
C GLN A 155 0.82 11.57 -9.94
N SER A 156 0.11 11.15 -8.89
CA SER A 156 -0.26 11.98 -7.75
C SER A 156 1.00 12.43 -7.01
N PHE A 157 1.87 11.48 -6.66
CA PHE A 157 3.17 11.73 -6.05
C PHE A 157 4.00 12.74 -6.85
N GLY A 158 4.20 12.51 -8.16
CA GLY A 158 4.99 13.41 -9.00
C GLY A 158 4.43 14.83 -9.07
N ARG A 159 3.09 14.96 -9.14
CA ARG A 159 2.42 16.27 -9.10
C ARG A 159 2.63 16.98 -7.76
N ASP A 160 2.56 16.24 -6.67
CA ASP A 160 2.75 16.77 -5.32
C ASP A 160 4.20 17.19 -5.07
N GLN A 161 5.18 16.44 -5.58
CA GLN A 161 6.60 16.84 -5.57
C GLN A 161 6.85 18.12 -6.37
N THR A 162 6.24 18.28 -7.56
CA THR A 162 6.34 19.53 -8.32
C THR A 162 5.72 20.71 -7.58
N ARG A 163 4.52 20.54 -7.01
CA ARG A 163 3.84 21.58 -6.23
C ARG A 163 4.65 22.01 -5.02
N ARG A 164 5.28 21.04 -4.34
CA ARG A 164 6.14 21.31 -3.20
C ARG A 164 7.35 22.16 -3.61
N ALA A 165 8.06 21.77 -4.68
CA ALA A 165 9.19 22.53 -5.20
C ALA A 165 8.80 23.97 -5.60
N ASP A 166 7.63 24.15 -6.21
CA ASP A 166 7.08 25.48 -6.54
C ASP A 166 6.81 26.32 -5.28
N LEU A 167 6.31 25.70 -4.20
CA LEU A 167 6.07 26.37 -2.91
C LEU A 167 7.38 26.75 -2.22
N GLU A 168 8.39 25.89 -2.26
CA GLU A 168 9.72 26.17 -1.70
C GLU A 168 10.39 27.34 -2.44
N ALA A 169 10.44 27.29 -3.78
CA ALA A 169 10.94 28.39 -4.61
C ALA A 169 10.14 29.69 -4.44
N GLY A 170 8.82 29.59 -4.30
CA GLY A 170 7.93 30.73 -4.01
C GLY A 170 8.14 31.31 -2.61
N SER A 171 8.46 30.48 -1.61
CA SER A 171 8.72 30.91 -0.24
C SER A 171 10.02 31.71 -0.13
N GLU A 172 11.06 31.31 -0.87
CA GLU A 172 12.31 32.07 -0.97
C GLU A 172 12.11 33.43 -1.63
N ALA A 173 11.24 33.50 -2.65
CA ALA A 173 10.90 34.75 -3.33
C ALA A 173 9.97 35.66 -2.49
N SER A 174 9.08 35.07 -1.69
CA SER A 174 8.06 35.79 -0.90
C SER A 174 8.50 36.11 0.54
N ALA A 175 9.65 35.61 1.00
CA ALA A 175 10.27 36.01 2.27
C ALA A 175 10.51 37.53 2.38
N GLY A 176 10.39 38.29 1.28
CA GLY A 176 10.41 39.76 1.25
C GLY A 176 9.03 40.46 1.22
N THR A 177 7.91 39.75 1.01
CA THR A 177 6.59 40.37 0.86
C THR A 177 5.52 39.54 1.56
N GLY A 178 5.08 39.97 2.75
CA GLY A 178 4.17 39.24 3.64
C GLY A 178 2.72 39.10 3.14
N ILE A 179 2.52 38.52 1.96
CA ILE A 179 1.20 38.11 1.45
C ILE A 179 1.25 36.58 1.29
N GLY A 180 0.84 35.88 2.35
CA GLY A 180 0.68 34.43 2.35
C GLY A 180 -0.42 34.05 1.35
N THR A 181 -0.03 33.31 0.32
CA THR A 181 -0.99 32.71 -0.61
C THR A 181 -1.40 31.36 -0.04
N ASP A 182 -2.64 30.95 -0.33
CA ASP A 182 -3.35 29.72 0.07
C ASP A 182 -2.69 28.44 -0.49
N GLY A 183 -1.38 28.30 -0.28
CA GLY A 183 -0.59 27.13 -0.60
C GLY A 183 -0.68 26.16 0.56
N GLY A 184 -1.22 24.96 0.31
CA GLY A 184 -1.38 23.94 1.34
C GLY A 184 -0.08 23.65 2.10
N ASP A 185 -0.23 23.21 3.35
CA ASP A 185 0.90 22.85 4.22
C ASP A 185 1.81 21.82 3.53
N PRO A 186 3.13 22.06 3.39
CA PRO A 186 4.06 21.11 2.77
C PRO A 186 4.00 19.72 3.42
N ALA A 187 3.74 19.63 4.73
CA ALA A 187 3.59 18.33 5.40
C ALA A 187 2.33 17.58 4.94
N SER A 188 1.26 18.31 4.59
CA SER A 188 0.02 17.71 4.06
C SER A 188 0.19 17.16 2.65
N ILE A 189 1.01 17.84 1.84
CA ILE A 189 1.43 17.41 0.49
C ILE A 189 2.31 16.17 0.61
N ASP A 190 3.28 16.14 1.52
CA ASP A 190 4.13 14.96 1.69
C ASP A 190 3.34 13.74 2.13
N ALA A 191 2.42 13.89 3.08
CA ALA A 191 1.61 12.79 3.61
C ALA A 191 0.63 12.21 2.56
N SER A 192 0.44 12.85 1.40
CA SER A 192 -0.46 12.33 0.35
C SER A 192 0.00 10.97 -0.16
N LEU A 193 1.32 10.72 -0.22
CA LEU A 193 1.89 9.45 -0.66
C LEU A 193 1.40 8.29 0.21
N GLU A 194 1.52 8.44 1.54
CA GLU A 194 1.06 7.43 2.49
C GLU A 194 -0.44 7.13 2.30
N ARG A 195 -1.27 8.15 2.09
CA ARG A 195 -2.72 7.95 1.81
C ARG A 195 -2.96 7.19 0.51
N ASP A 196 -2.30 7.60 -0.58
CA ASP A 196 -2.45 7.00 -1.89
C ASP A 196 -1.98 5.54 -1.94
N VAL A 197 -0.95 5.22 -1.15
CA VAL A 197 -0.38 3.87 -1.02
C VAL A 197 -1.28 2.96 -0.18
N LEU A 198 -1.89 3.47 0.89
CA LEU A 198 -2.89 2.70 1.65
C LEU A 198 -4.11 2.37 0.79
N GLU A 199 -4.60 3.31 -0.04
CA GLU A 199 -5.67 3.03 -0.99
C GLU A 199 -5.25 2.02 -2.06
N LEU A 200 -4.00 2.10 -2.54
CA LEU A 200 -3.44 1.09 -3.45
C LEU A 200 -3.38 -0.30 -2.80
N ALA A 201 -2.96 -0.40 -1.54
CA ALA A 201 -2.89 -1.66 -0.79
C ALA A 201 -4.27 -2.31 -0.68
N VAL A 202 -5.27 -1.55 -0.23
CA VAL A 202 -6.66 -2.00 -0.09
C VAL A 202 -7.22 -2.50 -1.43
N ARG A 203 -7.03 -1.73 -2.49
CA ARG A 203 -7.49 -2.11 -3.83
C ARG A 203 -6.78 -3.35 -4.36
N THR A 204 -5.48 -3.47 -4.11
CA THR A 204 -4.69 -4.64 -4.50
C THR A 204 -5.18 -5.89 -3.77
N GLY A 205 -5.46 -5.78 -2.47
CA GLY A 205 -6.01 -6.88 -1.66
C GLY A 205 -7.38 -7.34 -2.16
N ALA A 206 -8.29 -6.40 -2.41
CA ALA A 206 -9.63 -6.71 -2.95
C ALA A 206 -9.55 -7.38 -4.33
N VAL A 207 -8.76 -6.82 -5.26
CA VAL A 207 -8.56 -7.38 -6.61
C VAL A 207 -7.97 -8.80 -6.53
N ALA A 208 -7.11 -9.07 -5.54
CA ALA A 208 -6.47 -10.37 -5.42
C ALA A 208 -7.45 -11.50 -5.03
N VAL A 209 -8.59 -11.15 -4.41
CA VAL A 209 -9.69 -12.09 -4.09
C VAL A 209 -10.90 -11.92 -5.03
N GLY A 210 -10.74 -11.18 -6.13
CA GLY A 210 -11.80 -10.96 -7.13
C GLY A 210 -12.90 -9.99 -6.70
N GLU A 211 -12.69 -9.23 -5.64
CA GLU A 211 -13.68 -8.32 -5.04
C GLU A 211 -13.36 -6.84 -5.31
N THR A 212 -14.34 -5.98 -5.02
CA THR A 212 -14.13 -4.53 -4.93
C THR A 212 -14.08 -4.09 -3.47
N PRO A 213 -13.19 -3.14 -3.09
CA PRO A 213 -13.12 -2.71 -1.70
C PRO A 213 -14.46 -2.17 -1.18
N SER A 214 -14.87 -2.60 0.01
CA SER A 214 -16.10 -2.10 0.62
C SER A 214 -15.96 -0.61 1.03
N PRO A 215 -17.05 0.18 1.02
CA PRO A 215 -17.03 1.57 1.50
C PRO A 215 -16.55 1.69 2.96
N ARG A 216 -16.86 0.68 3.79
CA ARG A 216 -16.42 0.61 5.18
C ARG A 216 -14.91 0.48 5.31
N LEU A 217 -14.28 -0.43 4.55
CA LEU A 217 -12.83 -0.58 4.55
C LEU A 217 -12.14 0.71 4.07
N HIS A 218 -12.71 1.37 3.06
CA HIS A 218 -12.25 2.68 2.62
C HIS A 218 -12.33 3.76 3.72
N ALA A 219 -13.41 3.79 4.51
CA ALA A 219 -13.55 4.75 5.61
C ALA A 219 -12.50 4.52 6.71
N VAL A 220 -12.34 3.27 7.17
CA VAL A 220 -11.32 2.89 8.17
C VAL A 220 -9.93 3.34 7.71
N VAL A 221 -9.60 3.04 6.45
CA VAL A 221 -8.28 3.34 5.89
C VAL A 221 -8.08 4.83 5.68
N ALA A 222 -9.11 5.58 5.28
CA ALA A 222 -9.02 7.03 5.14
C ALA A 222 -8.75 7.72 6.49
N GLU A 223 -9.42 7.27 7.56
CA GLU A 223 -9.15 7.77 8.91
C GLU A 223 -7.73 7.43 9.34
N PHE A 224 -7.28 6.19 9.13
CA PHE A 224 -5.92 5.76 9.44
C PHE A 224 -4.89 6.60 8.69
N ALA A 225 -5.11 6.83 7.40
CA ALA A 225 -4.29 7.67 6.52
C ALA A 225 -4.26 9.16 6.94
N ALA A 226 -5.26 9.64 7.70
CA ALA A 226 -5.23 10.98 8.26
C ALA A 226 -4.33 11.08 9.50
N ALA A 227 -4.06 9.97 10.19
CA ALA A 227 -3.22 9.92 11.38
C ALA A 227 -1.77 9.53 11.08
N VAL A 228 -1.55 8.68 10.07
CA VAL A 228 -0.22 8.40 9.53
C VAL A 228 0.28 9.66 8.86
N GLY A 229 1.33 10.27 9.39
CA GLY A 229 1.97 11.45 8.81
C GLY A 229 2.73 11.12 7.52
N THR A 230 3.98 11.55 7.43
CA THR A 230 4.81 11.39 6.22
C THR A 230 5.62 10.09 6.19
N SER A 231 5.36 9.16 7.12
CA SER A 231 5.96 7.82 7.11
C SER A 231 5.14 6.87 7.98
N PHE A 232 5.17 5.57 7.66
CA PHE A 232 4.51 4.56 8.47
C PHE A 232 5.31 4.24 9.74
N PRO A 233 4.67 4.20 10.92
CA PRO A 233 5.26 3.60 12.11
C PRO A 233 5.44 2.07 11.94
N PRO A 234 6.02 1.37 12.92
CA PRO A 234 6.09 -0.09 12.92
C PRO A 234 4.73 -0.75 12.69
N VAL A 235 4.71 -1.89 12.01
CA VAL A 235 3.46 -2.61 11.65
C VAL A 235 2.59 -2.92 12.87
N GLU A 236 3.20 -3.25 14.00
CA GLU A 236 2.48 -3.65 15.22
C GLU A 236 1.58 -2.52 15.73
N ASP A 237 2.09 -1.30 15.71
CA ASP A 237 1.37 -0.10 16.14
C ASP A 237 0.23 0.21 15.16
N CYS A 238 0.52 0.11 13.85
CA CYS A 238 -0.46 0.38 12.81
C CYS A 238 -1.63 -0.60 12.79
N LEU A 239 -1.36 -1.90 12.93
CA LEU A 239 -2.42 -2.92 12.92
C LEU A 239 -3.33 -2.77 14.13
N THR A 240 -2.77 -2.48 15.30
CA THR A 240 -3.55 -2.24 16.51
C THR A 240 -4.50 -1.04 16.34
N ASP A 241 -4.03 0.04 15.74
CA ASP A 241 -4.85 1.23 15.44
C ASP A 241 -5.92 0.93 14.38
N LEU A 242 -5.57 0.21 13.31
CA LEU A 242 -6.50 -0.18 12.25
C LEU A 242 -7.63 -1.07 12.78
N GLU A 243 -7.29 -2.06 13.62
CA GLU A 243 -8.28 -2.93 14.28
C GLU A 243 -9.19 -2.15 15.21
N ALA A 244 -8.65 -1.19 15.97
CA ALA A 244 -9.44 -0.35 16.87
C ALA A 244 -10.49 0.45 16.09
N ARG A 245 -10.09 1.13 15.02
CA ARG A 245 -11.00 1.92 14.16
C ARG A 245 -12.04 1.07 13.45
N ALA A 246 -11.65 -0.11 12.96
CA ALA A 246 -12.58 -1.05 12.35
C ALA A 246 -13.69 -1.51 13.31
N ARG A 247 -13.37 -1.64 14.61
CA ARG A 247 -14.33 -1.95 15.68
C ARG A 247 -15.22 -0.75 16.01
N GLU A 248 -14.67 0.45 16.09
CA GLU A 248 -15.43 1.70 16.34
C GLU A 248 -16.49 1.93 15.27
N LEU A 249 -16.12 1.89 13.99
CA LEU A 249 -17.05 2.01 12.87
C LEU A 249 -18.10 0.88 12.86
N SER A 250 -17.78 -0.31 13.40
CA SER A 250 -18.76 -1.38 13.58
C SER A 250 -19.84 -1.05 14.59
N LEU A 251 -19.46 -0.37 15.67
CA LEU A 251 -20.37 -0.02 16.75
C LEU A 251 -21.31 1.10 16.30
N GLU A 252 -20.81 2.10 15.58
CA GLU A 252 -21.61 3.21 15.05
C GLU A 252 -22.73 2.72 14.11
N ASP A 253 -22.41 1.82 13.17
CA ASP A 253 -23.38 1.25 12.24
C ASP A 253 -24.50 0.47 12.99
N SER A 254 -24.11 -0.30 14.01
CA SER A 254 -25.05 -1.06 14.85
C SER A 254 -25.95 -0.19 15.75
N THR A 255 -25.53 1.04 16.08
CA THR A 255 -26.34 1.98 16.84
C THR A 255 -27.37 2.70 15.97
N THR A 256 -27.07 2.86 14.68
CA THR A 256 -27.94 3.57 13.73
C THR A 256 -29.13 2.72 13.30
N ASP A 257 -28.96 1.40 13.20
CA ASP A 257 -30.02 0.44 12.85
C ASP A 257 -31.04 0.19 14.00
N ARG A 258 -30.70 0.56 15.25
CA ARG A 258 -31.58 0.33 16.41
C ARG A 258 -32.58 1.47 16.67
N ALA A 259 -32.50 2.60 15.96
CA ALA A 259 -33.29 3.79 16.25
C ALA A 259 -34.66 3.88 15.54
N THR A 260 -35.01 2.93 14.66
CA THR A 260 -36.28 2.95 13.90
C THR A 260 -37.26 1.87 14.36
N SER A 261 -37.47 1.69 15.67
CA SER A 261 -38.57 0.84 16.15
C SER A 261 -39.15 1.32 17.49
N ALA A 262 -39.88 2.44 17.44
CA ALA A 262 -40.96 2.82 18.35
C ALA A 262 -41.63 4.07 17.72
N THR A 263 -42.90 4.09 17.32
CA THR A 263 -44.09 3.86 18.14
C THR A 263 -45.32 3.82 17.21
N ASP A 264 -46.21 2.84 17.38
CA ASP A 264 -47.65 3.02 17.08
C ASP A 264 -48.45 2.07 17.99
N PRO A 265 -49.30 2.62 18.87
CA PRO A 265 -50.68 2.14 18.92
C PRO A 265 -51.76 3.26 18.98
#